data_AF-A0A6G0VJE8-F1
#
_entry.id   AF-A0A6G0VJE8-F1
#
_cell.length_a   1.000
_cell.length_b   1.000
_cell.length_c   1.000
_cell.angle_alpha   90.00
_cell.angle_beta   90.00
_cell.angle_gamma   90.00
#
_symmetry.space_group_name_H-M   'P 1'
#
loop_
_entity.id
_entity.type
_entity.pdbx_description
1 polymer ?
#
loop_
_entity_poly.entity_id
_entity_poly.type
_entity_poly.pdbx_seq_one_letter_code
_entity_poly.pdbx_strand_id
1 'polypeptide(L)'
;LKSYVVKTLTSLKYRIDGLETLTQTIHLNVEKIIDNYMSVTEHRSTVSYEDNMSLIDIDSYFPIKYYEELRNFETIISNLDIRRVLVSKLSLLISGSLGNSIRRILGRMFKDDLLQTYSLQGFKKKESFSELSCYRLIF
;
A
#
# COMPACT_ATOMS: atom_id res chain seq x y z
N LEU A 1 -37.19 -34.81 34.42
CA LEU A 1 -35.97 -34.03 34.75
C LEU A 1 -34.67 -34.73 34.34
N LYS A 2 -34.33 -35.93 34.86
CA LYS A 2 -33.07 -36.64 34.52
C LYS A 2 -32.83 -36.84 33.01
N SER A 3 -33.84 -37.30 32.27
CA SER A 3 -33.73 -37.51 30.81
C SER A 3 -33.47 -36.22 30.03
N TYR A 4 -34.03 -35.10 30.48
CA TYR A 4 -33.82 -33.79 29.86
C TYR A 4 -32.36 -33.33 30.08
N VAL A 5 -31.85 -33.46 31.30
CA VAL A 5 -30.44 -33.13 31.63
C VAL A 5 -29.47 -33.95 30.79
N VAL A 6 -29.71 -35.25 30.64
CA VAL A 6 -28.87 -36.12 29.80
C VAL A 6 -28.90 -35.67 28.33
N LYS A 7 -30.08 -35.38 27.76
CA LYS A 7 -30.19 -34.91 26.37
C LYS A 7 -29.44 -33.60 26.15
N THR A 8 -29.55 -32.65 27.07
CA THR A 8 -28.85 -31.37 26.99
C THR A 8 -27.34 -31.55 27.10
N LEU A 9 -26.87 -32.41 28.00
CA LEU A 9 -25.44 -32.70 28.16
C LEU A 9 -24.86 -33.40 26.94
N THR A 10 -25.60 -34.35 26.36
CA THR A 10 -25.23 -35.03 25.12
C THR A 10 -25.15 -34.03 23.95
N SER A 11 -26.13 -33.13 23.81
CA SER A 11 -26.10 -32.08 22.79
C SER A 11 -24.92 -31.14 22.98
N LEU A 12 -24.62 -30.77 24.23
CA LEU A 12 -23.47 -29.92 24.57
C LEU A 12 -22.15 -30.60 24.20
N LYS A 13 -22.00 -31.89 24.49
CA LYS A 13 -20.82 -32.68 24.10
C LYS A 13 -20.56 -32.60 22.60
N TYR A 14 -21.57 -32.91 21.77
CA TYR A 14 -21.40 -32.85 20.31
C TYR A 14 -21.08 -31.45 19.80
N ARG A 15 -21.60 -30.40 20.44
CA ARG A 15 -21.26 -29.02 20.11
C ARG A 15 -19.80 -28.69 20.46
N ILE A 16 -19.28 -29.20 21.59
CA ILE A 16 -17.89 -29.04 21.99
C ILE A 16 -16.97 -29.78 21.01
N ASP A 17 -17.29 -31.01 20.65
CA ASP A 17 -16.53 -31.79 19.66
C ASP A 17 -16.50 -31.04 18.29
N GLY A 18 -17.61 -30.41 17.91
CA GLY A 18 -17.68 -29.56 16.72
C GLY A 18 -16.80 -28.30 16.81
N LEU A 19 -16.68 -27.69 17.99
CA LEU A 19 -15.79 -26.54 18.21
C LEU A 19 -14.31 -26.94 18.14
N GLU A 20 -13.96 -28.13 18.63
CA GLU A 20 -12.60 -28.66 18.55
C GLU A 20 -12.14 -28.81 17.09
N THR A 21 -12.97 -29.42 16.24
CA THR A 21 -12.66 -29.58 14.81
C THR A 21 -12.54 -28.25 14.07
N LEU A 22 -13.40 -27.28 14.39
CA LEU A 22 -13.31 -25.91 13.87
C LEU A 22 -12.02 -25.22 14.30
N THR A 23 -11.62 -25.37 15.55
CA THR A 23 -10.38 -24.78 16.10
C THR A 23 -9.15 -25.36 15.39
N GLN A 24 -9.11 -26.67 15.21
CA GLN A 24 -8.03 -27.34 14.46
C GLN A 24 -7.97 -26.85 13.01
N THR A 25 -9.12 -26.68 12.35
CA THR A 25 -9.19 -26.15 10.98
C THR A 25 -8.68 -24.70 10.89
N ILE A 26 -9.06 -23.85 11.85
CA ILE A 26 -8.56 -22.48 11.92
C ILE A 26 -7.05 -22.47 12.13
N HIS A 27 -6.54 -23.32 13.02
CA HIS A 27 -5.10 -23.44 13.28
C HIS A 27 -4.33 -23.79 12.00
N LEU A 28 -4.76 -24.82 11.27
CA LEU A 28 -4.16 -25.21 9.99
C LEU A 28 -4.22 -24.10 8.94
N ASN A 29 -5.31 -23.32 8.90
CA ASN A 29 -5.44 -22.20 7.98
C ASN A 29 -4.48 -21.05 8.36
N VAL A 30 -4.31 -20.79 9.65
CA VAL A 30 -3.35 -19.78 10.14
C VAL A 30 -1.91 -20.22 9.84
N GLU A 31 -1.57 -21.49 10.07
CA GLU A 31 -0.25 -22.03 9.71
C GLU A 31 0.04 -21.87 8.22
N LYS A 32 -0.91 -22.24 7.33
CA LYS A 32 -0.76 -22.04 5.88
C LYS A 32 -0.60 -20.57 5.49
N ILE A 33 -1.31 -19.66 6.16
CA ILE A 33 -1.14 -18.22 5.94
C ILE A 33 0.26 -17.79 6.35
N ILE A 34 0.73 -18.21 7.54
CA ILE A 34 2.07 -17.90 8.03
C ILE A 34 3.14 -18.46 7.09
N ASP A 35 3.03 -19.71 6.66
CA ASP A 35 3.95 -20.35 5.71
C ASP A 35 3.97 -19.61 4.36
N ASN A 36 2.82 -19.15 3.88
CA ASN A 36 2.75 -18.34 2.67
C ASN A 36 3.41 -16.97 2.85
N TYR A 37 3.28 -16.33 4.01
CA TYR A 37 4.04 -15.12 4.32
C TYR A 37 5.53 -15.40 4.45
N MET A 38 5.94 -16.46 5.13
CA MET A 38 7.34 -16.81 5.37
C MET A 38 8.05 -17.26 4.10
N SER A 39 7.41 -18.02 3.22
CA SER A 39 7.96 -18.37 1.89
C SER A 39 8.10 -17.17 0.96
N VAL A 40 7.19 -16.19 1.03
CA VAL A 40 7.37 -14.87 0.40
C VAL A 40 8.55 -14.10 1.03
N THR A 41 8.86 -14.36 2.30
CA THR A 41 9.95 -13.71 3.03
C THR A 41 11.31 -14.39 2.80
N GLU A 42 11.35 -15.71 2.54
CA GLU A 42 12.57 -16.46 2.19
C GLU A 42 13.06 -16.17 0.76
N HIS A 43 12.20 -15.72 -0.15
CA HIS A 43 12.60 -15.06 -1.40
C HIS A 43 12.89 -13.56 -1.25
N ARG A 44 12.75 -13.01 -0.04
CA ARG A 44 13.08 -11.63 0.34
C ARG A 44 14.15 -11.61 1.44
N SER A 45 15.21 -12.41 1.30
CA SER A 45 16.35 -12.47 2.22
C SER A 45 16.77 -11.09 2.72
N THR A 46 16.31 -10.75 3.93
CA THR A 46 17.13 -10.33 5.08
C THR A 46 18.47 -9.66 4.77
N VAL A 47 18.42 -8.45 4.19
CA VAL A 47 19.40 -7.40 4.48
C VAL A 47 18.63 -6.10 4.69
N SER A 48 18.34 -5.75 5.95
CA SER A 48 18.14 -4.35 6.40
C SER A 48 17.18 -3.44 5.61
N TYR A 49 15.96 -3.88 5.24
CA TYR A 49 15.06 -3.03 4.45
C TYR A 49 14.27 -1.98 5.25
N GLU A 50 13.89 -2.23 6.50
CA GLU A 50 13.15 -1.21 7.29
C GLU A 50 14.04 -0.03 7.72
N ASP A 51 15.33 -0.28 7.96
CA ASP A 51 16.28 0.75 8.41
C ASP A 51 16.72 1.66 7.24
N ASN A 52 16.93 1.11 6.04
CA ASN A 52 17.30 1.89 4.85
C ASN A 52 16.13 2.65 4.20
N MET A 53 14.88 2.26 4.47
CA MET A 53 13.72 2.94 3.87
C MET A 53 13.37 4.26 4.56
N SER A 54 13.82 4.43 5.81
CA SER A 54 13.80 5.71 6.52
C SER A 54 14.67 6.77 5.83
N LEU A 55 15.67 6.32 5.04
CA LEU A 55 16.73 7.15 4.47
C LEU A 55 16.38 7.76 3.10
N ILE A 56 15.30 7.33 2.45
CA ILE A 56 14.84 7.93 1.19
C ILE A 56 14.26 9.32 1.49
N ASP A 57 15.11 10.34 1.50
CA ASP A 57 14.67 11.71 1.75
C ASP A 57 13.78 12.18 0.60
N ILE A 58 12.52 12.51 0.93
CA ILE A 58 11.54 12.97 -0.06
C ILE A 58 11.93 14.34 -0.62
N ASP A 59 12.70 15.12 0.14
CA ASP A 59 13.25 16.41 -0.28
C ASP A 59 14.34 16.27 -1.35
N SER A 60 14.95 15.09 -1.51
CA SER A 60 15.91 14.85 -2.57
C SER A 60 15.27 14.72 -3.96
N TYR A 61 13.98 14.41 -4.03
CA TYR A 61 13.26 14.20 -5.30
C TYR A 61 12.30 15.34 -5.66
N PHE A 62 11.88 16.13 -4.67
CA PHE A 62 10.84 17.14 -4.85
C PHE A 62 11.29 18.54 -4.40
N PRO A 63 10.84 19.62 -5.08
CA PRO A 63 9.94 19.60 -6.24
C PRO A 63 10.71 19.33 -7.55
N ILE A 64 10.08 18.57 -8.45
CA ILE A 64 10.56 18.31 -9.81
C ILE A 64 10.33 19.58 -10.65
N LYS A 65 11.40 20.08 -11.27
CA LYS A 65 11.43 21.37 -11.95
C LYS A 65 11.43 21.25 -13.47
N TYR A 66 12.10 20.23 -14.00
CA TYR A 66 12.36 20.10 -15.43
C TYR A 66 11.96 18.72 -15.96
N TYR A 67 11.81 18.61 -17.28
CA TYR A 67 11.42 17.38 -17.97
C TYR A 67 12.41 16.23 -17.74
N GLU A 68 13.69 16.54 -17.71
CA GLU A 68 14.78 15.58 -17.49
C GLU A 68 14.70 14.99 -16.07
N GLU A 69 14.41 15.84 -15.07
CA GLU A 69 14.19 15.41 -13.68
C GLU A 69 12.95 14.52 -13.58
N LEU A 70 11.86 14.87 -14.27
CA LEU A 70 10.65 14.07 -14.33
C LEU A 70 10.90 12.69 -14.96
N ARG A 71 11.62 12.64 -16.09
CA ARG A 71 11.97 11.38 -16.75
C ARG A 71 12.85 10.50 -15.87
N ASN A 72 13.80 11.09 -15.16
CA ASN A 72 14.61 10.35 -14.20
C ASN A 72 13.75 9.81 -13.04
N PHE A 73 12.84 10.65 -12.52
CA PHE A 73 11.91 10.26 -11.47
C PHE A 73 11.00 9.08 -11.89
N GLU A 74 10.45 9.10 -13.11
CA GLU A 74 9.66 8.01 -13.69
C GLU A 74 10.43 6.67 -13.71
N THR A 75 11.73 6.72 -13.97
CA THR A 75 12.61 5.55 -13.93
C THR A 75 12.82 5.06 -12.48
N ILE A 76 13.02 5.98 -11.54
CA ILE A 76 13.21 5.66 -10.11
C ILE A 76 11.97 5.00 -9.50
N ILE A 77 10.77 5.53 -9.77
CA ILE A 77 9.51 5.02 -9.22
C ILE A 77 9.03 3.71 -9.88
N SER A 78 9.74 3.23 -10.89
CA SER A 78 9.56 1.88 -11.42
C SER A 78 9.96 0.82 -10.38
N ASN A 79 10.83 1.17 -9.42
CA ASN A 79 11.12 0.34 -8.26
C ASN A 79 9.92 0.34 -7.27
N LEU A 80 9.35 -0.83 -7.05
CA LEU A 80 8.16 -1.02 -6.22
C LEU A 80 8.35 -0.60 -4.76
N ASP A 81 9.54 -0.79 -4.21
CA ASP A 81 9.81 -0.46 -2.82
C ASP A 81 9.90 1.06 -2.67
N ILE A 82 10.67 1.75 -3.51
CA ILE A 82 10.75 3.22 -3.52
C ILE A 82 9.35 3.82 -3.67
N ARG A 83 8.55 3.25 -4.60
CA ARG A 83 7.17 3.67 -4.82
C ARG A 83 6.31 3.55 -3.55
N ARG A 84 6.41 2.43 -2.81
CA ARG A 84 5.65 2.21 -1.57
C ARG A 84 5.98 3.28 -0.51
N VAL A 85 7.24 3.69 -0.40
CA VAL A 85 7.64 4.72 0.57
C VAL A 85 7.28 6.12 0.15
N LEU A 86 7.37 6.44 -1.14
CA LEU A 86 6.86 7.71 -1.62
C LEU A 86 5.35 7.83 -1.37
N VAL A 87 4.56 6.78 -1.62
CA VAL A 87 3.12 6.76 -1.27
C VAL A 87 2.91 6.97 0.23
N SER A 88 3.65 6.25 1.09
CA SER A 88 3.55 6.42 2.54
C SER A 88 3.86 7.85 2.98
N LYS A 89 4.94 8.45 2.48
CA LYS A 89 5.33 9.83 2.82
C LYS A 89 4.35 10.87 2.27
N LEU A 90 3.86 10.71 1.04
CA LEU A 90 2.86 11.61 0.45
C LEU A 90 1.50 11.53 1.15
N SER A 91 1.15 10.37 1.72
CA SER A 91 -0.10 10.21 2.48
C SER A 91 -0.20 11.15 3.69
N LEU A 92 0.94 11.57 4.26
CA LEU A 92 1.01 12.54 5.35
C LEU A 92 0.57 13.96 4.92
N LEU A 93 0.52 14.22 3.61
CA LEU A 93 0.06 15.48 3.02
C LEU A 93 -1.45 15.49 2.77
N ILE A 94 -2.15 14.39 3.07
CA ILE A 94 -3.61 14.34 2.99
C ILE A 94 -4.21 15.25 4.06
N SER A 95 -5.30 15.91 3.72
CA SER A 95 -6.08 16.82 4.56
C SER A 95 -7.56 16.43 4.51
N GLY A 96 -8.41 17.11 5.28
CA GLY A 96 -9.83 16.77 5.42
C GLY A 96 -10.68 16.83 4.14
N SER A 97 -10.16 17.32 3.02
CA SER A 97 -10.85 17.30 1.72
C SER A 97 -9.93 16.79 0.60
N LEU A 98 -10.47 15.97 -0.30
CA LEU A 98 -9.73 15.40 -1.44
C LEU A 98 -9.04 16.47 -2.29
N GLY A 99 -9.74 17.55 -2.65
CA GLY A 99 -9.19 18.61 -3.49
C GLY A 99 -7.97 19.30 -2.86
N ASN A 100 -8.03 19.59 -1.56
CA ASN A 100 -6.88 20.15 -0.84
C ASN A 100 -5.72 19.15 -0.72
N SER A 101 -6.01 17.86 -0.52
CA SER A 101 -4.99 16.80 -0.48
C SER A 101 -4.25 16.69 -1.81
N ILE A 102 -4.98 16.61 -2.92
CA ILE A 102 -4.39 16.57 -4.27
C ILE A 102 -3.56 17.84 -4.52
N ARG A 103 -4.08 19.03 -4.19
CA ARG A 103 -3.35 20.29 -4.34
C ARG A 103 -2.04 20.30 -3.53
N ARG A 104 -2.06 19.82 -2.28
CA ARG A 104 -0.87 19.74 -1.42
C ARG A 104 0.16 18.75 -1.96
N ILE A 105 -0.29 17.59 -2.42
CA ILE A 105 0.60 16.57 -3.01
C ILE A 105 1.24 17.11 -4.29
N LEU A 106 0.44 17.64 -5.23
CA LEU A 106 0.96 18.19 -6.49
C LEU A 106 1.90 19.37 -6.26
N GLY A 107 1.54 20.31 -5.39
CA GLY A 107 2.38 21.47 -5.07
C GLY A 107 3.66 21.11 -4.31
N ARG A 108 3.71 19.93 -3.68
CA ARG A 108 4.93 19.38 -3.10
C ARG A 108 5.80 18.72 -4.17
N MET A 109 5.20 17.90 -5.03
CA MET A 109 5.93 17.07 -5.99
C MET A 109 6.52 17.85 -7.16
N PHE A 110 5.84 18.92 -7.61
CA PHE A 110 6.18 19.59 -8.86
C PHE A 110 6.22 21.11 -8.69
N LYS A 111 7.07 21.74 -9.50
CA LYS A 111 7.09 23.18 -9.69
C LYS A 111 5.96 23.60 -10.65
N ASP A 112 5.33 24.73 -10.38
CA ASP A 112 4.17 25.22 -11.17
C ASP A 112 4.49 25.37 -12.67
N ASP A 113 5.72 25.80 -13.00
CA ASP A 113 6.18 25.98 -14.38
C ASP A 113 6.10 24.67 -15.18
N LEU A 114 6.47 23.55 -14.56
CA LEU A 114 6.36 22.22 -15.14
C LEU A 114 4.89 21.75 -15.18
N LEU A 115 4.13 21.90 -14.08
CA LEU A 115 2.71 21.49 -14.06
C LEU A 115 1.87 22.18 -15.14
N GLN A 116 2.21 23.44 -15.48
CA GLN A 116 1.50 24.18 -16.51
C GLN A 116 1.64 23.58 -17.91
N THR A 117 2.68 22.80 -18.20
CA THR A 117 2.86 22.13 -19.49
C THR A 117 2.04 20.85 -19.62
N TYR A 118 1.45 20.38 -18.52
CA TYR A 118 0.61 19.19 -18.46
C TYR A 118 -0.88 19.54 -18.27
N SER A 119 -1.73 18.60 -18.67
CA SER A 119 -3.14 18.54 -18.29
C SER A 119 -3.52 17.10 -18.02
N LEU A 120 -4.61 16.86 -17.28
CA LEU A 120 -4.98 15.51 -16.86
C LEU A 120 -5.01 14.49 -18.02
N GLN A 121 -5.58 14.87 -19.17
CA GLN A 121 -5.76 14.01 -20.34
C GLN A 121 -5.05 14.50 -21.62
N GLY A 122 -4.23 15.55 -21.55
CA GLY A 122 -3.49 16.06 -22.72
C GLY A 122 -4.30 16.98 -23.67
N PHE A 123 -4.94 18.02 -23.14
CA PHE A 123 -5.69 19.01 -23.92
C PHE A 123 -4.88 20.28 -24.25
N LYS A 124 -5.25 20.95 -25.35
CA LYS A 124 -4.73 22.27 -25.76
C LYS A 124 -3.19 22.34 -25.86
N LYS A 125 -2.59 21.38 -26.56
CA LYS A 125 -1.12 21.25 -26.75
C LYS A 125 -0.32 20.96 -25.47
N LYS A 126 -1.00 20.57 -24.39
CA LYS A 126 -0.36 20.09 -23.17
C LYS A 126 -0.21 18.58 -23.21
N GLU A 127 0.79 18.08 -22.50
CA GLU A 127 1.00 16.64 -22.35
C GLU A 127 -0.02 16.01 -21.38
N SER A 128 -0.20 14.70 -21.50
CA SER A 128 -1.14 13.93 -20.68
C SER A 128 -0.49 13.53 -19.36
N PHE A 129 -1.00 14.07 -18.25
CA PHE A 129 -0.50 13.73 -16.92
C PHE A 129 -0.90 12.30 -16.52
N SER A 130 -2.06 11.80 -16.97
CA SER A 130 -2.53 10.45 -16.63
C SER A 130 -1.67 9.32 -17.22
N GLU A 131 -0.83 9.63 -18.21
CA GLU A 131 0.08 8.67 -18.83
C GLU A 131 1.40 8.50 -18.05
N LEU A 132 1.71 9.43 -17.15
CA LEU A 132 2.89 9.35 -16.30
C LEU A 132 2.71 8.27 -15.23
N SER A 133 3.76 7.54 -14.88
CA SER A 133 3.72 6.54 -13.80
C SER A 133 3.48 7.20 -12.45
N CYS A 134 4.00 8.43 -12.26
CA CYS A 134 3.77 9.22 -11.05
C CYS A 134 2.30 9.62 -10.86
N TYR A 135 1.45 9.55 -11.89
CA TYR A 135 -0.01 9.69 -11.74
C TYR A 135 -0.56 8.72 -10.68
N ARG A 136 -0.09 7.47 -10.70
CA ARG A 136 -0.51 6.39 -9.80
C ARG A 136 0.00 6.55 -8.36
N LEU A 137 0.85 7.54 -8.11
CA LEU A 137 1.24 7.92 -6.74
C LEU A 137 0.17 8.79 -6.08
N ILE A 138 -0.65 9.47 -6.89
CA ILE A 138 -1.59 10.51 -6.45
C ILE A 138 -3.05 10.01 -6.51
N PHE A 139 -3.38 9.24 -7.55
CA PHE A 139 -4.72 8.72 -7.86
C PHE A 139 -4.73 7.19 -7.88
#